data_AF-A0A1Y3CW71-F1
#
_entry.id   AF-A0A1Y3CW71-F1
#
_cell.length_a   1.000
_cell.length_b   1.000
_cell.length_c   1.000
_cell.angle_alpha   90.00
_cell.angle_beta   90.00
_cell.angle_gamma   90.00
#
_symmetry.space_group_name_H-M   'P 1'
#
loop_
_entity.id
_entity.type
_entity.pdbx_description
1 polymer ?
#
loop_
_entity_poly.entity_id
_entity_poly.type
_entity_poly.pdbx_seq_one_letter_code
_entity_poly.pdbx_strand_id
1 'polypeptide(L)'
;MSTEKKVPKIVRKGSEILGVIAPTFLIEPTGLLSLLITSTGDVVADTLDKKLSNREAFRTNMAYQYFVEKLKLHQKNGLMIRDDEFFRFSVGRRKTFEELFEAILLKSKDQYEEEKVKFFSNLYANGCIDTSLTPQTISLFIVILDKLTFHHLDVLNKFYILGAGSNWKYNDMSYLSNKNINLPTYLAELQNLNLITPTFFGDSPLKITNLGEKLINSIEFENRFDDLSNEIILKNKN
;
A
#
# COMPACT_ATOMS: atom_id res chain seq x y z
N MET A 1 -38.90 11.69 10.37
CA MET A 1 -37.90 10.92 11.15
C MET A 1 -36.61 10.91 10.36
N SER A 2 -35.67 11.77 10.70
CA SER A 2 -34.35 11.82 10.05
C SER A 2 -33.45 10.73 10.63
N THR A 3 -32.94 9.85 9.78
CA THR A 3 -31.95 8.86 10.13
C THR A 3 -30.58 9.55 10.20
N GLU A 4 -30.17 9.97 11.40
CA GLU A 4 -28.76 10.34 11.64
C GLU A 4 -27.88 9.13 11.34
N LYS A 5 -27.10 9.20 10.25
CA LYS A 5 -26.04 8.26 9.94
C LYS A 5 -24.97 8.38 11.03
N LYS A 6 -24.89 7.39 11.91
CA LYS A 6 -23.84 7.28 12.93
C LYS A 6 -22.51 6.92 12.24
N VAL A 7 -21.72 7.93 11.90
CA VAL A 7 -20.29 7.73 11.60
C VAL A 7 -19.61 7.29 12.91
N PRO A 8 -18.81 6.20 12.93
CA PRO A 8 -18.15 5.75 14.15
C PRO A 8 -17.26 6.85 14.73
N LYS A 9 -17.32 7.05 16.06
CA LYS A 9 -16.38 7.93 16.76
C LYS A 9 -14.98 7.32 16.68
N ILE A 10 -14.12 7.91 15.85
CA ILE A 10 -12.69 7.61 15.80
C ILE A 10 -12.11 7.80 17.21
N VAL A 11 -11.56 6.73 17.78
CA VAL A 11 -11.05 6.71 19.16
C VAL A 11 -9.77 7.53 19.26
N ARG A 12 -9.88 8.67 19.94
CA ARG A 12 -8.80 9.57 20.32
C ARG A 12 -8.27 9.17 21.70
N LYS A 13 -7.03 8.67 21.79
CA LYS A 13 -6.16 8.84 22.98
C LYS A 13 -4.72 8.37 22.72
N GLY A 14 -3.78 9.28 22.95
CA GLY A 14 -2.33 9.08 22.87
C GLY A 14 -1.67 10.43 22.62
N SER A 15 -1.25 11.08 23.70
CA SER A 15 -0.79 12.47 23.81
C SER A 15 0.45 12.78 22.96
N GLU A 16 0.43 13.99 22.38
CA GLU A 16 1.59 14.76 21.89
C GLU A 16 2.32 14.23 20.66
N ILE A 17 1.69 14.22 19.46
CA ILE A 17 2.23 14.87 18.24
C ILE A 17 1.03 15.16 17.30
N LEU A 18 1.05 16.36 16.71
CA LEU A 18 0.29 16.84 15.55
C LEU A 18 -1.14 17.36 15.78
N GLY A 19 -1.27 18.63 15.42
CA GLY A 19 -2.43 19.48 15.63
C GLY A 19 -3.71 18.92 15.02
N VAL A 20 -4.81 19.45 15.55
CA VAL A 20 -6.15 19.27 15.03
C VAL A 20 -6.17 19.66 13.54
N ILE A 21 -6.00 18.69 12.65
CA ILE A 21 -6.64 18.78 11.35
C ILE A 21 -8.07 18.33 11.61
N ALA A 22 -8.92 19.29 12.00
CA ALA A 22 -10.33 19.11 11.76
C ALA A 22 -10.44 18.79 10.27
N PRO A 23 -11.12 17.70 9.86
CA PRO A 23 -11.42 17.53 8.44
C PRO A 23 -12.21 18.77 8.01
N THR A 24 -11.55 19.72 7.37
CA THR A 24 -12.20 20.80 6.64
C THR A 24 -12.83 20.15 5.43
N PHE A 25 -14.07 19.70 5.61
CA PHE A 25 -14.94 19.16 4.58
C PHE A 25 -15.29 20.28 3.61
N LEU A 26 -14.57 20.38 2.49
CA LEU A 26 -14.85 21.41 1.48
C LEU A 26 -15.49 20.86 0.19
N ILE A 27 -15.74 19.55 0.10
CA ILE A 27 -16.49 18.94 -1.00
C ILE A 27 -17.31 17.79 -0.43
N GLU A 28 -18.64 17.83 -0.55
CA GLU A 28 -19.47 16.68 -0.18
C GLU A 28 -19.22 15.53 -1.18
N PRO A 29 -18.89 14.31 -0.71
CA PRO A 29 -18.68 13.18 -1.60
C PRO A 29 -20.00 12.83 -2.32
N THR A 30 -19.98 12.73 -3.65
CA THR A 30 -21.18 12.48 -4.48
C THR A 30 -21.21 11.04 -5.02
N GLY A 31 -22.40 10.44 -5.07
CA GLY A 31 -22.65 9.17 -5.77
C GLY A 31 -21.87 7.97 -5.20
N LEU A 32 -21.17 7.23 -6.08
CA LEU A 32 -20.48 5.97 -5.77
C LEU A 32 -19.40 6.11 -4.68
N LEU A 33 -18.75 7.29 -4.59
CA LEU A 33 -17.77 7.58 -3.54
C LEU A 33 -18.39 7.60 -2.14
N SER A 34 -19.60 8.17 -1.98
CA SER A 34 -20.28 8.18 -0.68
C SER A 34 -20.68 6.77 -0.25
N LEU A 35 -21.11 5.93 -1.20
CA LEU A 35 -21.44 4.52 -0.95
C LEU A 35 -20.20 3.74 -0.50
N LEU A 36 -19.08 3.93 -1.20
CA LEU A 36 -17.82 3.28 -0.88
C LEU A 36 -17.31 3.67 0.51
N ILE A 37 -17.27 4.97 0.84
CA ILE A 37 -16.87 5.44 2.18
C ILE A 37 -17.80 4.91 3.27
N THR A 38 -19.11 4.86 3.01
CA THR A 38 -20.07 4.34 4.01
C THR A 38 -19.84 2.85 4.25
N SER A 39 -19.81 2.04 3.20
CA SER A 39 -19.65 0.58 3.28
C SER A 39 -18.30 0.19 3.90
N THR A 40 -17.21 0.86 3.53
CA THR A 40 -15.90 0.64 4.17
C THR A 40 -15.88 1.12 5.62
N GLY A 41 -16.60 2.19 5.96
CA GLY A 41 -16.78 2.64 7.33
C GLY A 41 -17.49 1.62 8.22
N ASP A 42 -18.49 0.91 7.70
CA ASP A 42 -19.16 -0.19 8.40
C ASP A 42 -18.16 -1.35 8.67
N VAL A 43 -17.34 -1.72 7.69
CA VAL A 43 -16.27 -2.74 7.86
C VAL A 43 -15.25 -2.33 8.94
N VAL A 44 -14.90 -1.05 9.03
CA VAL A 44 -14.01 -0.53 10.09
C VAL A 44 -14.66 -0.64 11.45
N ALA A 45 -15.94 -0.27 11.57
CA ALA A 45 -16.67 -0.37 12.83
C ALA A 45 -16.67 -1.82 13.36
N ASP A 46 -17.03 -2.77 12.50
CA ASP A 46 -17.02 -4.20 12.83
C ASP A 46 -15.62 -4.71 13.21
N THR A 47 -14.57 -4.15 12.61
CA THR A 47 -13.18 -4.51 12.92
C THR A 47 -12.72 -3.93 14.26
N LEU A 48 -13.10 -2.69 14.57
CA LEU A 48 -12.72 -1.98 15.80
C LEU A 48 -13.54 -2.41 17.03
N ASP A 49 -14.73 -2.97 16.84
CA ASP A 49 -15.56 -3.52 17.93
C ASP A 49 -14.93 -4.77 18.58
N LYS A 50 -13.89 -5.33 17.97
CA LYS A 50 -13.07 -6.40 18.54
C LYS A 50 -12.11 -5.85 19.61
N LYS A 51 -11.71 -6.69 20.56
CA LYS A 51 -10.74 -6.31 21.61
C LYS A 51 -9.34 -6.13 21.01
N LEU A 52 -8.98 -4.88 20.68
CA LEU A 52 -7.68 -4.50 20.14
C LEU A 52 -6.77 -3.89 21.21
N SER A 53 -5.46 -4.05 21.07
CA SER A 53 -4.49 -3.21 21.78
C SER A 53 -4.51 -1.78 21.24
N ASN A 54 -3.99 -0.83 22.01
CA ASN A 54 -3.94 0.58 21.61
C ASN A 54 -3.22 0.79 20.26
N ARG A 55 -2.14 0.04 20.03
CA ARG A 55 -1.33 0.14 18.80
C ARG A 55 -2.01 -0.50 17.60
N GLU A 56 -2.69 -1.62 17.78
CA GLU A 56 -3.52 -2.23 16.75
C GLU A 56 -4.67 -1.29 16.34
N ALA A 57 -5.40 -0.73 17.31
CA ALA A 57 -6.47 0.22 17.04
C ALA A 57 -5.94 1.47 16.31
N PHE A 58 -4.76 1.98 16.70
CA PHE A 58 -4.12 3.10 16.03
C PHE A 58 -3.85 2.81 14.55
N ARG A 59 -3.16 1.70 14.22
CA ARG A 59 -2.84 1.34 12.83
C ARG A 59 -4.08 1.09 11.98
N THR A 60 -5.10 0.40 12.53
CA THR A 60 -6.38 0.19 11.84
C THR A 60 -7.07 1.53 11.52
N ASN A 61 -7.09 2.47 12.46
CA ASN A 61 -7.65 3.80 12.23
C ASN A 61 -6.85 4.59 11.18
N MET A 62 -5.52 4.55 11.25
CA MET A 62 -4.65 5.22 10.26
C MET A 62 -4.87 4.67 8.85
N ALA A 63 -5.06 3.35 8.70
CA ALA A 63 -5.35 2.74 7.40
C ALA A 63 -6.62 3.33 6.77
N TYR A 64 -7.70 3.42 7.57
CA TYR A 64 -8.94 4.01 7.08
C TYR A 64 -8.81 5.50 6.77
N GLN A 65 -8.09 6.27 7.60
CA GLN A 65 -7.88 7.69 7.36
C GLN A 65 -7.11 7.94 6.07
N TYR A 66 -5.98 7.26 5.86
CA TYR A 66 -5.19 7.37 4.63
C TYR A 66 -6.00 6.97 3.39
N PHE A 67 -6.81 5.91 3.49
CA PHE A 67 -7.70 5.49 2.40
C PHE A 67 -8.71 6.59 2.03
N VAL A 68 -9.41 7.16 3.02
CA VAL A 68 -10.41 8.22 2.79
C VAL A 68 -9.76 9.49 2.25
N GLU A 69 -8.62 9.90 2.79
CA GLU A 69 -7.85 11.05 2.29
C GLU A 69 -7.46 10.86 0.84
N LYS A 70 -6.99 9.67 0.48
CA LYS A 70 -6.57 9.35 -0.88
C LYS A 70 -7.74 9.36 -1.86
N LEU A 71 -8.89 8.78 -1.50
CA LEU A 71 -10.09 8.85 -2.34
C LEU A 71 -10.59 10.28 -2.57
N LYS A 72 -10.53 11.14 -1.54
CA LYS A 72 -10.87 12.56 -1.68
C LYS A 72 -9.90 13.28 -2.61
N LEU A 73 -8.60 12.96 -2.53
CA LEU A 73 -7.62 13.50 -3.46
C LEU A 73 -7.92 13.08 -4.90
N HIS A 74 -8.28 11.81 -5.12
CA HIS A 74 -8.72 11.31 -6.43
C HIS A 74 -9.93 12.09 -6.94
N GLN A 75 -10.96 12.27 -6.12
CA GLN A 75 -12.15 13.06 -6.49
C GLN A 75 -11.78 14.50 -6.83
N LYS A 76 -10.93 15.15 -6.01
CA LYS A 76 -10.45 16.51 -6.26
C LYS A 76 -9.68 16.62 -7.58
N ASN A 77 -8.96 15.57 -7.96
CA ASN A 77 -8.22 15.47 -9.22
C ASN A 77 -9.11 15.06 -10.41
N GLY A 78 -10.43 14.96 -10.22
CA GLY A 78 -11.38 14.60 -11.28
C GLY A 78 -11.40 13.10 -11.64
N LEU A 79 -10.77 12.26 -10.83
CA LEU A 79 -10.79 10.81 -11.01
C LEU A 79 -12.10 10.23 -10.45
N MET A 80 -12.65 9.26 -11.18
CA MET A 80 -13.91 8.60 -10.81
C MET A 80 -13.64 7.21 -10.24
N ILE A 81 -14.47 6.82 -9.27
CA ILE A 81 -14.54 5.43 -8.79
C ILE A 81 -14.93 4.54 -9.98
N ARG A 82 -14.21 3.42 -10.17
CA ARG A 82 -14.53 2.41 -11.19
C ARG A 82 -15.97 1.91 -11.01
N ASP A 83 -16.64 1.57 -12.11
CA ASP A 83 -18.01 1.00 -12.13
C ASP A 83 -18.04 -0.33 -12.90
N ASP A 84 -17.23 -1.27 -12.44
CA ASP A 84 -17.08 -2.60 -13.02
C ASP A 84 -17.44 -3.70 -12.00
N GLU A 85 -17.16 -4.96 -12.35
CA GLU A 85 -17.48 -6.13 -11.52
C GLU A 85 -16.85 -6.11 -10.12
N PHE A 86 -15.89 -5.24 -9.84
CA PHE A 86 -15.31 -5.07 -8.51
C PHE A 86 -16.32 -4.59 -7.46
N PHE A 87 -17.23 -3.71 -7.88
CA PHE A 87 -18.29 -3.17 -7.03
C PHE A 87 -19.65 -3.80 -7.29
N ARG A 88 -19.77 -4.69 -8.28
CA ARG A 88 -21.00 -5.46 -8.52
C ARG A 88 -20.99 -6.69 -7.61
N PHE A 89 -22.10 -6.92 -6.93
CA PHE A 89 -22.26 -8.06 -6.04
C PHE A 89 -23.69 -8.60 -6.12
N SER A 90 -23.82 -9.90 -5.95
CA SER A 90 -25.12 -10.54 -5.78
C SER A 90 -25.57 -10.45 -4.33
N VAL A 91 -26.87 -10.26 -4.11
CA VAL A 91 -27.47 -10.32 -2.78
C VAL A 91 -27.12 -11.65 -2.10
N GLY A 92 -26.69 -11.60 -0.84
CA GLY A 92 -26.34 -12.78 -0.04
C GLY A 92 -24.92 -13.31 -0.25
N ARG A 93 -24.10 -12.69 -1.11
CA ARG A 93 -22.65 -12.95 -1.18
C ARG A 93 -21.87 -11.82 -0.53
N ARG A 94 -20.74 -12.16 0.07
CA ARG A 94 -19.78 -11.16 0.57
C ARG A 94 -19.28 -10.33 -0.61
N LYS A 95 -19.22 -9.02 -0.44
CA LYS A 95 -18.79 -8.10 -1.50
C LYS A 95 -17.26 -8.16 -1.57
N THR A 96 -16.72 -8.40 -2.76
CA THR A 96 -15.26 -8.56 -2.96
C THR A 96 -14.48 -7.33 -2.50
N PHE A 97 -14.99 -6.12 -2.74
CA PHE A 97 -14.34 -4.90 -2.28
C PHE A 97 -14.35 -4.78 -0.74
N GLU A 98 -15.46 -5.11 -0.06
CA GLU A 98 -15.51 -5.14 1.42
C GLU A 98 -14.53 -6.16 2.00
N GLU A 99 -14.43 -7.34 1.38
CA GLU A 99 -13.48 -8.38 1.78
C GLU A 99 -12.02 -7.95 1.62
N LEU A 100 -11.67 -7.37 0.47
CA LEU A 100 -10.32 -6.85 0.24
C LEU A 100 -10.00 -5.69 1.19
N PHE A 101 -10.98 -4.83 1.48
CA PHE A 101 -10.80 -3.76 2.44
C PHE A 101 -10.60 -4.28 3.86
N GLU A 102 -11.36 -5.30 4.28
CA GLU A 102 -11.13 -5.95 5.57
C GLU A 102 -9.73 -6.57 5.64
N ALA A 103 -9.24 -7.18 4.54
CA ALA A 103 -7.87 -7.68 4.48
C ALA A 103 -6.83 -6.56 4.68
N ILE A 104 -7.06 -5.37 4.11
CA ILE A 104 -6.22 -4.18 4.34
C ILE A 104 -6.19 -3.80 5.82
N LEU A 105 -7.35 -3.76 6.48
CA LEU A 105 -7.44 -3.43 7.90
C LEU A 105 -6.72 -4.46 8.76
N LEU A 106 -6.91 -5.76 8.47
CA LEU A 106 -6.24 -6.85 9.19
C LEU A 106 -4.72 -6.80 9.02
N LYS A 107 -4.23 -6.60 7.80
CA LYS A 107 -2.78 -6.48 7.56
C LYS A 107 -2.18 -5.24 8.19
N SER A 108 -2.90 -4.12 8.16
CA SER A 108 -2.47 -2.87 8.81
C SER A 108 -2.45 -3.00 10.33
N LYS A 109 -3.45 -3.65 10.92
CA LYS A 109 -3.54 -3.96 12.35
C LYS A 109 -2.28 -4.64 12.85
N ASP A 110 -1.78 -5.63 12.09
CA ASP A 110 -0.65 -6.47 12.47
C ASP A 110 0.73 -5.94 12.01
N GLN A 111 0.80 -4.79 11.33
CA GLN A 111 2.09 -4.24 10.91
C GLN A 111 2.92 -3.71 12.08
N TYR A 112 4.18 -4.15 12.14
CA TYR A 112 5.18 -3.57 13.04
C TYR A 112 5.82 -2.30 12.45
N GLU A 113 5.90 -2.18 11.12
CA GLU A 113 6.36 -0.97 10.43
C GLU A 113 5.15 -0.06 10.13
N GLU A 114 4.82 0.85 11.06
CA GLU A 114 3.64 1.73 10.95
C GLU A 114 3.60 2.54 9.64
N GLU A 115 4.76 2.85 9.06
CA GLU A 115 4.90 3.55 7.77
C GLU A 115 4.25 2.79 6.60
N LYS A 116 4.27 1.46 6.63
CA LYS A 116 3.67 0.63 5.57
C LYS A 116 2.14 0.70 5.55
N VAL A 117 1.50 1.16 6.63
CA VAL A 117 0.03 1.31 6.68
C VAL A 117 -0.48 2.23 5.57
N LYS A 118 0.28 3.28 5.22
CA LYS A 118 -0.06 4.16 4.10
C LYS A 118 -0.02 3.42 2.75
N PHE A 119 0.94 2.51 2.56
CA PHE A 119 1.07 1.73 1.31
C PHE A 119 -0.10 0.77 1.10
N PHE A 120 -0.57 0.09 2.16
CA PHE A 120 -1.79 -0.72 2.09
C PHE A 120 -3.01 0.12 1.72
N SER A 121 -3.12 1.30 2.33
CA SER A 121 -4.25 2.22 2.09
C SER A 121 -4.25 2.77 0.67
N ASN A 122 -3.07 3.17 0.16
CA ASN A 122 -2.87 3.65 -1.20
C ASN A 122 -3.18 2.57 -2.23
N LEU A 123 -2.70 1.33 -2.02
CA LEU A 123 -3.01 0.18 -2.89
C LEU A 123 -4.51 0.05 -3.12
N TYR A 124 -5.29 0.07 -2.03
CA TYR A 124 -6.72 -0.13 -2.11
C TYR A 124 -7.45 1.08 -2.68
N ALA A 125 -7.09 2.31 -2.28
CA ALA A 125 -7.64 3.53 -2.84
C ALA A 125 -7.40 3.63 -4.36
N ASN A 126 -6.18 3.32 -4.81
CA ASN A 126 -5.83 3.29 -6.22
C ASN A 126 -6.57 2.15 -6.95
N GLY A 127 -6.75 0.99 -6.31
CA GLY A 127 -7.57 -0.11 -6.85
C GLY A 127 -9.05 0.23 -7.05
N CYS A 128 -9.57 1.21 -6.31
CA CYS A 128 -10.94 1.73 -6.48
C CYS A 128 -11.08 2.67 -7.70
N ILE A 129 -9.97 3.05 -8.35
CA ILE A 129 -9.94 3.94 -9.52
C ILE A 129 -9.40 3.20 -10.76
N ASP A 130 -8.25 2.52 -10.61
CA ASP A 130 -7.55 1.86 -11.70
C ASP A 130 -8.12 0.46 -11.96
N THR A 131 -8.80 0.29 -13.10
CA THR A 131 -9.36 -0.99 -13.53
C THR A 131 -8.28 -2.02 -13.87
N SER A 132 -7.03 -1.61 -14.10
CA SER A 132 -5.90 -2.52 -14.27
C SER A 132 -5.57 -3.28 -12.98
N LEU A 133 -5.91 -2.73 -11.81
CA LEU A 133 -5.78 -3.39 -10.51
C LEU A 133 -7.01 -4.29 -10.29
N THR A 134 -6.94 -5.50 -10.83
CA THR A 134 -7.99 -6.51 -10.61
C THR A 134 -8.04 -6.94 -9.14
N PRO A 135 -9.16 -7.49 -8.65
CA PRO A 135 -9.23 -8.08 -7.31
C PRO A 135 -8.07 -9.04 -7.01
N GLN A 136 -7.69 -9.86 -8.00
CA GLN A 136 -6.60 -10.82 -7.88
C GLN A 136 -5.24 -10.12 -7.75
N THR A 137 -4.99 -9.06 -8.52
CA THR A 137 -3.76 -8.27 -8.40
C THR A 137 -3.68 -7.56 -7.05
N ILE A 138 -4.77 -6.94 -6.58
CA ILE A 138 -4.83 -6.30 -5.27
C ILE A 138 -4.55 -7.33 -4.17
N SER A 139 -5.22 -8.48 -4.22
CA SER A 139 -4.99 -9.57 -3.26
C SER A 139 -3.54 -10.05 -3.24
N LEU A 140 -2.91 -10.20 -4.41
CA LEU A 140 -1.49 -10.56 -4.51
C LEU A 140 -0.60 -9.48 -3.88
N PHE A 141 -0.87 -8.21 -4.17
CA PHE A 141 -0.08 -7.10 -3.63
C PHE A 141 -0.24 -6.93 -2.13
N ILE A 142 -1.41 -7.21 -1.56
CA ILE A 142 -1.59 -7.26 -0.09
C ILE A 142 -0.64 -8.29 0.54
N VAL A 143 -0.54 -9.49 -0.04
CA VAL A 143 0.35 -10.55 0.45
C VAL A 143 1.82 -10.18 0.28
N ILE A 144 2.19 -9.60 -0.86
CA ILE A 144 3.57 -9.15 -1.11
C ILE A 144 3.96 -8.04 -0.14
N LEU A 145 3.10 -7.02 0.05
CA LEU A 145 3.37 -5.93 0.99
C LEU A 145 3.49 -6.41 2.42
N ASP A 146 2.69 -7.38 2.84
CA ASP A 146 2.79 -7.94 4.18
C ASP A 146 4.13 -8.65 4.40
N LYS A 147 4.63 -9.36 3.37
CA LYS A 147 5.91 -10.08 3.43
C LYS A 147 7.12 -9.15 3.41
N LEU A 148 7.11 -8.11 2.58
CA LEU A 148 8.27 -7.25 2.36
C LEU A 148 8.44 -6.22 3.48
N THR A 149 9.67 -6.03 3.96
CA THR A 149 9.98 -4.93 4.87
C THR A 149 10.06 -3.59 4.13
N PHE A 150 10.09 -2.47 4.85
CA PHE A 150 10.30 -1.16 4.23
C PHE A 150 11.58 -1.12 3.38
N HIS A 151 12.68 -1.71 3.86
CA HIS A 151 13.94 -1.74 3.11
C HIS A 151 13.86 -2.55 1.81
N HIS A 152 13.06 -3.63 1.77
CA HIS A 152 12.80 -4.33 0.51
C HIS A 152 12.10 -3.43 -0.50
N LEU A 153 11.10 -2.66 -0.04
CA LEU A 153 10.37 -1.72 -0.89
C LEU A 153 11.26 -0.57 -1.36
N ASP A 154 12.16 -0.06 -0.50
CA ASP A 154 13.14 0.96 -0.90
C ASP A 154 14.14 0.44 -1.94
N VAL A 155 14.68 -0.78 -1.75
CA VAL A 155 15.53 -1.44 -2.76
C VAL A 155 14.79 -1.60 -4.08
N LEU A 156 13.56 -2.10 -4.05
CA LEU A 156 12.72 -2.22 -5.24
C LEU A 156 12.50 -0.86 -5.91
N ASN A 157 12.26 0.19 -5.13
CA ASN A 157 12.10 1.55 -5.62
C ASN A 157 13.39 2.08 -6.27
N LYS A 158 14.58 1.69 -5.80
CA LYS A 158 15.83 2.07 -6.50
C LYS A 158 15.90 1.43 -7.90
N PHE A 159 15.46 0.18 -8.04
CA PHE A 159 15.36 -0.44 -9.37
C PHE A 159 14.25 0.16 -10.23
N TYR A 160 13.15 0.60 -9.62
CA TYR A 160 12.11 1.38 -10.31
C TYR A 160 12.68 2.66 -10.91
N ILE A 161 13.46 3.42 -10.13
CA ILE A 161 14.11 4.67 -10.56
C ILE A 161 15.13 4.41 -11.69
N LEU A 162 15.94 3.35 -11.58
CA LEU A 162 16.91 2.99 -12.61
C LEU A 162 16.25 2.46 -13.89
N GLY A 163 15.10 1.79 -13.75
CA GLY A 163 14.38 1.14 -14.84
C GLY A 163 15.28 0.24 -15.70
N ALA A 164 15.19 0.42 -17.01
CA ALA A 164 16.00 -0.32 -17.99
C ALA A 164 17.50 0.00 -17.94
N GLY A 165 17.91 1.08 -17.26
CA GLY A 165 19.29 1.55 -17.17
C GLY A 165 20.13 0.86 -16.09
N SER A 166 19.54 -0.01 -15.25
CA SER A 166 20.28 -0.74 -14.24
C SER A 166 21.33 -1.67 -14.87
N ASN A 167 22.58 -1.53 -14.41
CA ASN A 167 23.74 -2.34 -14.82
C ASN A 167 24.16 -3.36 -13.76
N TRP A 168 23.47 -3.42 -12.61
CA TRP A 168 23.76 -4.38 -11.55
C TRP A 168 23.55 -5.80 -12.05
N LYS A 169 24.44 -6.72 -11.71
CA LYS A 169 24.34 -8.15 -12.06
C LYS A 169 24.41 -9.02 -10.82
N TYR A 170 24.02 -10.29 -10.96
CA TYR A 170 24.16 -11.26 -9.87
C TYR A 170 25.62 -11.39 -9.38
N ASN A 171 26.59 -11.27 -10.29
CA ASN A 171 28.01 -11.32 -9.92
C ASN A 171 28.48 -10.12 -9.06
N ASP A 172 27.68 -9.05 -8.97
CA ASP A 172 27.97 -7.88 -8.14
C ASP A 172 27.54 -8.05 -6.67
N MET A 173 26.89 -9.17 -6.32
CA MET A 173 26.38 -9.42 -4.97
C MET A 173 27.47 -9.33 -3.89
N SER A 174 28.70 -9.76 -4.19
CA SER A 174 29.82 -9.62 -3.23
C SER A 174 30.15 -8.16 -2.95
N TYR A 175 30.17 -7.31 -3.97
CA TYR A 175 30.38 -5.88 -3.80
C TYR A 175 29.24 -5.21 -3.04
N LEU A 176 27.99 -5.54 -3.40
CA LEU A 176 26.80 -5.01 -2.72
C LEU A 176 26.76 -5.43 -1.24
N SER A 177 27.10 -6.70 -0.94
CA SER A 177 27.19 -7.23 0.43
C SER A 177 28.20 -6.46 1.29
N ASN A 178 29.36 -6.10 0.72
CA ASN A 178 30.35 -5.29 1.42
C ASN A 178 29.89 -3.84 1.70
N LYS A 179 28.89 -3.34 0.98
CA LYS A 179 28.32 -2.00 1.18
C LYS A 179 27.13 -2.02 2.13
N ASN A 180 26.28 -3.03 2.03
CA ASN A 180 25.19 -3.29 2.95
C ASN A 180 24.95 -4.81 3.01
N ILE A 181 25.21 -5.38 4.19
CA ILE A 181 25.17 -6.82 4.43
C ILE A 181 23.79 -7.45 4.17
N ASN A 182 22.71 -6.64 4.23
CA ASN A 182 21.35 -7.12 4.04
C ASN A 182 20.89 -7.10 2.57
N LEU A 183 21.58 -6.36 1.69
CA LEU A 183 21.20 -6.22 0.28
C LEU A 183 21.06 -7.56 -0.46
N PRO A 184 21.97 -8.55 -0.30
CA PRO A 184 21.81 -9.84 -0.97
C PRO A 184 20.49 -10.53 -0.61
N THR A 185 20.09 -10.47 0.66
CA THR A 185 18.81 -11.04 1.13
C THR A 185 17.63 -10.30 0.49
N TYR A 186 17.65 -8.96 0.52
CA TYR A 186 16.59 -8.15 -0.07
C TYR A 186 16.43 -8.44 -1.56
N LEU A 187 17.54 -8.49 -2.30
CA LEU A 187 17.54 -8.80 -3.73
C LEU A 187 17.00 -10.20 -4.01
N ALA A 188 17.46 -11.21 -3.28
CA ALA A 188 17.00 -12.59 -3.46
C ALA A 188 15.49 -12.72 -3.21
N GLU A 189 14.95 -12.06 -2.19
CA GLU A 189 13.51 -12.06 -1.92
C GLU A 189 12.71 -11.36 -3.02
N LEU A 190 13.18 -10.20 -3.51
CA LEU A 190 12.54 -9.48 -4.62
C LEU A 190 12.56 -10.30 -5.92
N GLN A 191 13.63 -11.06 -6.18
CA GLN A 191 13.72 -11.99 -7.31
C GLN A 191 12.73 -13.15 -7.17
N ASN A 192 12.64 -13.75 -5.98
CA ASN A 192 11.72 -14.85 -5.71
C ASN A 192 10.24 -14.43 -5.85
N LEU A 193 9.94 -13.16 -5.62
CA LEU A 193 8.62 -12.57 -5.81
C LEU A 193 8.39 -12.04 -7.25
N ASN A 194 9.36 -12.23 -8.15
CA ASN A 194 9.32 -11.73 -9.53
C ASN A 194 9.10 -10.20 -9.62
N LEU A 195 9.62 -9.44 -8.64
CA LEU A 195 9.56 -7.98 -8.61
C LEU A 195 10.78 -7.35 -9.30
N ILE A 196 11.89 -8.07 -9.29
CA ILE A 196 13.05 -7.82 -10.14
C ILE A 196 13.41 -9.08 -10.93
N THR A 197 14.19 -8.93 -12.00
CA THR A 197 14.53 -10.02 -12.93
C THR A 197 15.11 -11.26 -12.22
N PRO A 198 14.59 -12.46 -12.52
CA PRO A 198 15.04 -13.70 -11.90
C PRO A 198 16.47 -14.08 -12.34
N THR A 199 17.12 -14.93 -11.53
CA THR A 199 18.54 -15.32 -11.63
C THR A 199 18.91 -16.26 -12.79
N PHE A 200 18.11 -16.38 -13.84
CA PHE A 200 18.30 -17.47 -14.82
C PHE A 200 19.59 -17.37 -15.65
N PHE A 201 20.26 -16.20 -15.72
CA PHE A 201 21.54 -16.05 -16.41
C PHE A 201 22.41 -15.02 -15.66
N GLY A 202 23.54 -15.45 -15.10
CA GLY A 202 24.38 -14.65 -14.17
C GLY A 202 24.89 -13.31 -14.71
N ASP A 203 24.87 -13.11 -16.02
CA ASP A 203 25.28 -11.86 -16.69
C ASP A 203 24.13 -10.90 -17.00
N SER A 204 22.89 -11.34 -16.82
CA SER A 204 21.71 -10.50 -17.06
C SER A 204 21.62 -9.40 -16.00
N PRO A 205 21.37 -8.15 -16.42
CA PRO A 205 21.20 -7.06 -15.48
C PRO A 205 19.94 -7.26 -14.62
N LEU A 206 20.09 -7.02 -13.32
CA LEU A 206 19.03 -6.92 -12.33
C LEU A 206 18.19 -5.69 -12.65
N LYS A 207 16.96 -5.92 -13.10
CA LYS A 207 16.01 -4.86 -13.49
C LYS A 207 14.68 -5.07 -12.80
N ILE A 208 13.92 -3.99 -12.63
CA ILE A 208 12.54 -4.10 -12.18
C ILE A 208 11.70 -4.83 -13.24
N THR A 209 10.73 -5.64 -12.81
CA THR A 209 9.77 -6.28 -13.71
C THR A 209 8.50 -5.44 -13.81
N ASN A 210 7.65 -5.73 -14.79
CA ASN A 210 6.31 -5.10 -14.89
C ASN A 210 5.48 -5.30 -13.61
N LEU A 211 5.65 -6.42 -12.91
CA LEU A 211 4.97 -6.67 -11.63
C LEU A 211 5.51 -5.76 -10.52
N GLY A 212 6.84 -5.60 -10.45
CA GLY A 212 7.51 -4.69 -9.53
C GLY A 212 7.12 -3.23 -9.76
N GLU A 213 7.13 -2.78 -11.02
CA GLU A 213 6.71 -1.43 -11.40
C GLU A 213 5.25 -1.19 -10.99
N LYS A 214 4.37 -2.14 -11.31
CA LYS A 214 2.96 -2.04 -10.98
C LYS A 214 2.72 -2.00 -9.46
N LEU A 215 3.50 -2.77 -8.69
CA LEU A 215 3.44 -2.70 -7.22
C LEU A 215 3.84 -1.31 -6.71
N ILE A 216 5.02 -0.81 -7.09
CA ILE A 216 5.53 0.51 -6.65
C ILE A 216 4.57 1.64 -7.02
N ASN A 217 4.05 1.63 -8.24
CA ASN A 217 3.05 2.60 -8.69
C ASN A 217 1.74 2.49 -7.89
N SER A 218 1.27 1.27 -7.63
CA SER A 218 -0.02 1.05 -6.93
C SER A 218 0.00 1.52 -5.49
N ILE A 219 1.14 1.42 -4.80
CA ILE A 219 1.29 1.86 -3.42
C ILE A 219 1.75 3.31 -3.29
N GLU A 220 2.19 3.91 -4.39
CA GLU A 220 2.84 5.21 -4.44
C GLU A 220 3.97 5.30 -3.42
N PHE A 221 4.98 4.45 -3.62
CA PHE A 221 6.08 4.36 -2.68
C PHE A 221 6.70 5.74 -2.46
N GLU A 222 6.83 6.11 -1.18
CA GLU A 222 7.43 7.36 -0.74
C GLU A 222 8.49 7.00 0.30
N ASN A 223 9.75 7.36 0.03
CA ASN A 223 10.80 7.16 1.02
C ASN A 223 10.67 8.21 2.11
N ARG A 224 10.47 7.78 3.36
CA ARG A 224 10.35 8.65 4.53
C ARG A 224 11.56 8.63 5.44
N PHE A 225 12.58 7.84 5.09
CA PHE A 225 13.82 7.74 5.84
C PHE A 225 14.99 8.25 5.01
N ASP A 226 15.87 9.01 5.66
CA ASP A 226 17.17 9.43 5.10
C ASP A 226 18.20 8.28 5.08
N ASP A 227 17.74 7.03 5.03
CA ASP A 227 18.64 5.87 5.00
C ASP A 227 19.32 5.76 3.63
N LEU A 228 20.59 6.18 3.60
CA LEU A 228 21.42 6.15 2.41
C LEU A 228 22.00 4.75 2.13
N SER A 229 21.74 3.74 2.97
CA SER A 229 22.36 2.42 2.87
C SER A 229 22.06 1.71 1.54
N ASN A 230 20.92 2.04 0.91
CA ASN A 230 20.52 1.50 -0.38
C ASN A 230 20.83 2.43 -1.57
N GLU A 231 21.32 3.65 -1.33
CA GLU A 231 21.72 4.57 -2.42
C GLU A 231 22.86 4.03 -3.28
N ILE A 232 23.61 3.05 -2.77
CA ILE A 232 24.61 2.34 -3.56
C ILE A 232 24.00 1.78 -4.85
N ILE A 233 22.74 1.35 -4.83
CA ILE A 233 22.04 0.86 -6.04
C ILE A 233 21.91 1.99 -7.06
N LEU A 234 21.50 3.19 -6.64
CA LEU A 234 21.28 4.34 -7.52
C LEU A 234 22.56 4.86 -8.18
N LYS A 235 23.74 4.62 -7.58
CA LYS A 235 25.00 5.00 -8.23
C LYS A 235 25.14 4.37 -9.62
N ASN A 236 24.47 3.24 -9.82
CA ASN A 236 24.53 2.41 -11.00
C ASN A 236 25.96 1.96 -11.29
N LYS A 237 26.15 0.74 -11.76
CA LYS A 237 27.50 0.29 -12.07
C LYS A 237 27.99 1.00 -13.33
N ASN A 238 29.13 1.69 -13.24
CA ASN A 238 29.87 2.20 -14.40
C ASN A 238 30.39 1.05 -15.27
#